data_AF-A0A8S4A6X9-F1
#
_entry.id   AF-A0A8S4A6X9-F1
#
_cell.length_a   1.000
_cell.length_b   1.000
_cell.length_c   1.000
_cell.angle_alpha   90.00
_cell.angle_beta   90.00
_cell.angle_gamma   90.00
#
_symmetry.space_group_name_H-M   'P 1'
#
loop_
_entity.id
_entity.type
_entity.pdbx_description
1 polymer ?
#
loop_
_entity_poly.entity_id
_entity_poly.type
_entity_poly.pdbx_seq_one_letter_code
_entity_poly.pdbx_strand_id
1 'polypeptide(L)'
;MFSKLGAKISSDQKKTRKTKPSLAGTDFLSSWTELQLRESEAEELKKKCAERKEYLEILERRIEDLKKENADIYKPEYSHEAFLKDKEAKVSLKRVKREMKGLREKEAKVERLKEEYAEMTARKETLLCEVQKHSVYKDFMAEVLKLTRFEDVDALTGYFESLLHFRDQLYQKENQVQEQVDQQRRVLLTLEDQHNLLFLQKNNQLAHLQTELDRVRAEALIWDRRWSHIQETAAKKTLELGLIKMATLNLYESTGGVVGPEGVDINDTERQLEQIKSFIKDQKDIMKQYQVILQRKTDEENREAKPQSEANDK
;
A
#
# COMPACT_ATOMS: atom_id res chain seq x y z
N MET A 1 -42.29 104.13 18.47
CA MET A 1 -41.24 104.91 17.80
C MET A 1 -41.88 105.71 16.67
N PHE A 2 -41.70 107.05 16.69
CA PHE A 2 -41.92 108.08 15.64
C PHE A 2 -43.31 108.11 14.93
N SER A 3 -44.01 109.23 14.68
CA SER A 3 -43.77 110.67 14.83
C SER A 3 -45.09 111.43 14.59
N LYS A 4 -45.17 112.63 15.18
CA LYS A 4 -46.18 113.70 15.02
C LYS A 4 -46.30 114.25 13.59
N LEU A 5 -47.48 114.79 13.27
CA LEU A 5 -47.81 116.01 12.47
C LEU A 5 -49.35 116.02 12.32
N GLY A 6 -50.18 117.01 12.69
CA GLY A 6 -49.99 118.43 12.91
C GLY A 6 -50.52 119.23 11.72
N ALA A 7 -51.76 119.74 11.75
CA ALA A 7 -52.18 120.99 11.08
C ALA A 7 -53.65 121.36 11.39
N LYS A 8 -53.89 122.65 11.55
CA LYS A 8 -55.08 123.35 12.03
C LYS A 8 -55.28 124.56 11.11
N ILE A 9 -56.43 124.71 10.44
CA ILE A 9 -56.92 125.93 9.72
C ILE A 9 -58.46 125.78 9.67
N SER A 10 -59.37 126.55 10.28
CA SER A 10 -59.59 128.00 10.48
C SER A 10 -60.15 128.78 9.28
N SER A 11 -61.45 129.13 9.35
CA SER A 11 -62.10 130.45 9.04
C SER A 11 -63.53 130.17 8.54
N ASP A 12 -64.63 130.58 9.16
CA ASP A 12 -65.08 131.90 9.65
C ASP A 12 -65.48 132.89 8.53
N GLN A 13 -66.79 133.11 8.36
CA GLN A 13 -67.39 134.38 7.90
C GLN A 13 -68.72 134.63 8.62
N LYS A 14 -68.67 135.47 9.68
CA LYS A 14 -69.37 136.78 9.84
C LYS A 14 -70.64 137.01 8.98
N LYS A 15 -71.74 137.64 9.43
CA LYS A 15 -71.86 138.92 10.18
C LYS A 15 -73.36 139.28 10.37
N THR A 16 -73.75 139.78 11.57
CA THR A 16 -74.62 140.96 11.88
C THR A 16 -76.00 141.15 11.18
N ARG A 17 -77.08 141.69 11.76
CA ARG A 17 -77.24 142.83 12.71
C ARG A 17 -78.74 142.93 13.14
N LYS A 18 -78.95 143.55 14.31
CA LYS A 18 -80.21 143.94 14.98
C LYS A 18 -81.13 144.84 14.13
N THR A 19 -82.45 144.86 14.42
CA THR A 19 -83.18 146.00 15.05
C THR A 19 -84.68 145.72 15.31
N LYS A 20 -85.14 146.07 16.54
CA LYS A 20 -86.52 146.42 16.99
C LYS A 20 -87.06 147.64 16.18
N PRO A 21 -88.35 148.11 16.20
CA PRO A 21 -89.27 148.18 17.36
C PRO A 21 -90.81 148.01 17.09
N SER A 22 -91.59 147.46 18.03
CA SER A 22 -92.56 148.13 18.94
C SER A 22 -93.83 148.76 18.30
N LEU A 23 -95.02 148.21 18.60
CA LEU A 23 -96.12 148.82 19.39
C LEU A 23 -97.39 147.93 19.34
N ALA A 24 -98.25 148.15 20.33
CA ALA A 24 -99.21 147.20 20.87
C ALA A 24 -100.58 147.15 20.17
N GLY A 25 -101.21 145.98 20.27
CA GLY A 25 -102.63 145.81 20.58
C GLY A 25 -103.62 145.78 19.40
N THR A 26 -103.96 144.59 18.92
CA THR A 26 -105.30 143.96 19.01
C THR A 26 -105.32 142.58 18.32
N ASP A 27 -106.16 141.70 18.86
CA ASP A 27 -106.80 140.52 18.25
C ASP A 27 -106.13 139.13 18.29
N PHE A 28 -106.84 138.25 19.01
CA PHE A 28 -106.63 136.86 19.40
C PHE A 28 -106.50 135.85 18.23
N LEU A 29 -106.38 136.30 16.97
CA LEU A 29 -106.33 135.43 15.78
C LEU A 29 -104.92 135.07 15.29
N SER A 30 -103.87 135.79 15.72
CA SER A 30 -102.49 135.55 15.21
C SER A 30 -101.70 134.45 15.95
N SER A 31 -102.22 133.93 17.07
CA SER A 31 -101.58 132.87 17.89
C SER A 31 -101.89 131.45 17.38
N TRP A 32 -102.96 131.28 16.61
CA TRP A 32 -103.41 129.96 16.14
C TRP A 32 -102.64 129.45 14.90
N THR A 33 -102.11 130.37 14.07
CA THR A 33 -101.38 130.05 12.83
C THR A 33 -99.93 129.61 13.04
N GLU A 34 -99.26 130.03 14.11
CA GLU A 34 -97.88 129.60 14.40
C GLU A 34 -97.80 128.15 14.92
N LEU A 35 -98.86 127.64 15.56
CA LEU A 35 -98.88 126.28 16.11
C LEU A 35 -99.05 125.21 15.01
N GLN A 36 -99.83 125.49 13.96
CA GLN A 36 -99.99 124.56 12.82
C GLN A 36 -98.72 124.40 11.99
N LEU A 37 -97.91 125.44 11.85
CA LEU A 37 -96.66 125.36 11.09
C LEU A 37 -95.64 124.46 11.78
N ARG A 38 -95.58 124.52 13.12
CA ARG A 38 -94.73 123.67 13.98
C ARG A 38 -95.10 122.19 13.95
N GLU A 39 -96.38 121.84 13.77
CA GLU A 39 -96.80 120.44 13.60
C GLU A 39 -96.37 119.87 12.24
N SER A 40 -96.44 120.67 11.17
CA SER A 40 -96.01 120.23 9.83
C SER A 40 -94.50 119.92 9.76
N GLU A 41 -93.66 120.69 10.47
CA GLU A 41 -92.21 120.47 10.53
C GLU A 41 -91.84 119.19 11.31
N ALA A 42 -92.61 118.83 12.34
CA ALA A 42 -92.38 117.63 13.14
C ALA A 42 -92.74 116.33 12.37
N GLU A 43 -93.78 116.37 11.54
CA GLU A 43 -94.15 115.27 10.64
C GLU A 43 -93.05 115.00 9.60
N GLU A 44 -92.45 116.07 9.07
CA GLU A 44 -91.40 115.98 8.06
C GLU A 44 -90.08 115.43 8.65
N LEU A 45 -89.76 115.80 9.90
CA LEU A 45 -88.65 115.20 10.65
C LEU A 45 -88.89 113.73 10.99
N LYS A 46 -90.12 113.32 11.27
CA LYS A 46 -90.48 111.90 11.47
C LYS A 46 -90.29 111.08 10.19
N LYS A 47 -90.67 111.61 9.03
CA LYS A 47 -90.42 110.96 7.73
C LYS A 47 -88.92 110.80 7.47
N LYS A 48 -88.13 111.87 7.67
CA LYS A 48 -86.65 111.81 7.56
C LYS A 48 -86.01 110.82 8.55
N CYS A 49 -86.59 110.63 9.74
CA CYS A 49 -86.14 109.64 10.72
C CYS A 49 -86.50 108.20 10.32
N ALA A 50 -87.67 107.97 9.72
CA ALA A 50 -88.07 106.66 9.22
C ALA A 50 -87.20 106.23 8.02
N GLU A 51 -86.95 107.15 7.07
CA GLU A 51 -86.05 106.93 5.94
C GLU A 51 -84.62 106.59 6.41
N ARG A 52 -84.12 107.27 7.45
CA ARG A 52 -82.81 106.96 8.04
C ARG A 52 -82.76 105.57 8.70
N LYS A 53 -83.86 105.11 9.30
CA LYS A 53 -83.94 103.76 9.88
C LYS A 53 -83.93 102.69 8.80
N GLU A 54 -84.70 102.86 7.74
CA GLU A 54 -84.67 101.95 6.59
C GLU A 54 -83.30 101.93 5.91
N TYR A 55 -82.64 103.10 5.78
CA TYR A 55 -81.29 103.19 5.24
C TYR A 55 -80.24 102.48 6.11
N LEU A 56 -80.38 102.57 7.44
CA LEU A 56 -79.53 101.82 8.39
C LEU A 56 -79.74 100.31 8.27
N GLU A 57 -80.98 99.85 8.12
CA GLU A 57 -81.30 98.42 8.01
C GLU A 57 -80.84 97.81 6.67
N ILE A 58 -80.80 98.61 5.61
CA ILE A 58 -80.18 98.24 4.33
C ILE A 58 -78.66 98.18 4.47
N LEU A 59 -78.05 99.14 5.18
CA LEU A 59 -76.61 99.14 5.49
C LEU A 59 -76.20 97.95 6.37
N GLU A 60 -77.00 97.60 7.38
CA GLU A 60 -76.75 96.44 8.23
C GLU A 60 -76.83 95.13 7.45
N ARG A 61 -77.85 94.96 6.60
CA ARG A 61 -77.91 93.84 5.66
C ARG A 61 -76.69 93.79 4.75
N ARG A 62 -76.26 94.94 4.23
CA ARG A 62 -75.06 95.03 3.39
C ARG A 62 -73.77 94.68 4.14
N ILE A 63 -73.64 95.05 5.41
CA ILE A 63 -72.50 94.68 6.26
C ILE A 63 -72.50 93.17 6.54
N GLU A 64 -73.66 92.57 6.80
CA GLU A 64 -73.78 91.13 7.03
C GLU A 64 -73.45 90.33 5.75
N ASP A 65 -73.92 90.81 4.58
CA ASP A 65 -73.59 90.25 3.28
C ASP A 65 -72.09 90.35 2.99
N LEU A 66 -71.47 91.51 3.26
CA LEU A 66 -70.02 91.69 3.12
C LEU A 66 -69.22 90.79 4.07
N LYS A 67 -69.70 90.52 5.30
CA LYS A 67 -69.04 89.57 6.20
C LYS A 67 -69.11 88.13 5.69
N LYS A 68 -70.25 87.74 5.11
CA LYS A 68 -70.39 86.41 4.48
C LYS A 68 -69.50 86.29 3.25
N GLU A 69 -69.51 87.30 2.39
CA GLU A 69 -68.65 87.38 1.21
C GLU A 69 -67.17 87.33 1.60
N ASN A 70 -66.76 88.05 2.65
CA ASN A 70 -65.38 88.02 3.15
C ASN A 70 -65.03 86.65 3.77
N ALA A 71 -65.92 86.04 4.54
CA ALA A 71 -65.72 84.68 5.07
C ALA A 71 -65.64 83.62 3.95
N ASP A 72 -66.37 83.81 2.86
CA ASP A 72 -66.33 82.94 1.68
C ASP A 72 -65.07 83.14 0.83
N ILE A 73 -64.42 84.30 0.89
CA ILE A 73 -63.08 84.54 0.30
C ILE A 73 -61.97 83.90 1.16
N TYR A 74 -62.05 83.98 2.49
CA TYR A 74 -61.01 83.42 3.36
C TYR A 74 -61.01 81.88 3.45
N LYS A 75 -62.16 81.21 3.27
CA LYS A 75 -62.25 79.74 3.26
C LYS A 75 -61.36 79.07 2.19
N PRO A 76 -61.41 79.46 0.90
CA PRO A 76 -60.53 78.90 -0.13
C PRO A 76 -59.06 79.32 0.08
N GLU A 77 -58.77 80.50 0.63
CA GLU A 77 -57.40 80.89 0.98
C GLU A 77 -56.79 79.99 2.08
N TYR A 78 -57.52 79.74 3.17
CA TYR A 78 -57.07 78.82 4.22
C TYR A 78 -56.94 77.37 3.69
N SER A 79 -57.86 76.96 2.80
CA SER A 79 -57.77 75.67 2.11
C SER A 79 -56.55 75.59 1.17
N HIS A 80 -56.22 76.68 0.47
CA HIS A 80 -55.06 76.77 -0.41
C HIS A 80 -53.75 76.82 0.37
N GLU A 81 -53.67 77.55 1.47
CA GLU A 81 -52.49 77.63 2.33
C GLU A 81 -52.22 76.27 3.01
N ALA A 82 -53.27 75.57 3.46
CA ALA A 82 -53.15 74.20 3.94
C ALA A 82 -52.67 73.23 2.84
N PHE A 83 -53.16 73.39 1.60
CA PHE A 83 -52.72 72.59 0.46
C PHE A 83 -51.27 72.88 0.05
N LEU A 84 -50.83 74.13 0.09
CA LEU A 84 -49.44 74.52 -0.19
C LEU A 84 -48.50 73.96 0.89
N LYS A 85 -48.84 74.10 2.18
CA LYS A 85 -48.08 73.49 3.28
C LYS A 85 -48.01 71.97 3.16
N ASP A 86 -49.10 71.31 2.81
CA ASP A 86 -49.11 69.85 2.56
C ASP A 86 -48.28 69.47 1.32
N LYS A 87 -48.32 70.26 0.24
CA LYS A 87 -47.50 70.04 -0.96
C LYS A 87 -46.01 70.25 -0.67
N GLU A 88 -45.64 71.30 0.06
CA GLU A 88 -44.26 71.57 0.50
C GLU A 88 -43.76 70.50 1.49
N ALA A 89 -44.59 70.09 2.45
CA ALA A 89 -44.30 68.98 3.35
C ALA A 89 -44.11 67.68 2.56
N LYS A 90 -44.94 67.39 1.55
CA LYS A 90 -44.79 66.22 0.66
C LYS A 90 -43.52 66.28 -0.19
N VAL A 91 -43.15 67.45 -0.72
CA VAL A 91 -41.91 67.63 -1.48
C VAL A 91 -40.68 67.46 -0.59
N SER A 92 -40.70 68.07 0.60
CA SER A 92 -39.64 67.97 1.60
C SER A 92 -39.49 66.54 2.11
N LEU A 93 -40.61 65.86 2.40
CA LEU A 93 -40.63 64.44 2.78
C LEU A 93 -40.09 63.55 1.66
N LYS A 94 -40.42 63.83 0.40
CA LYS A 94 -39.85 63.10 -0.75
C LYS A 94 -38.34 63.32 -0.87
N ARG A 95 -37.85 64.54 -0.63
CA ARG A 95 -36.42 64.86 -0.62
C ARG A 95 -35.68 64.12 0.49
N VAL A 96 -36.17 64.22 1.73
CA VAL A 96 -35.65 63.47 2.88
C VAL A 96 -35.67 61.97 2.62
N LYS A 97 -36.75 61.42 2.03
CA LYS A 97 -36.82 60.00 1.67
C LYS A 97 -35.79 59.59 0.62
N ARG A 98 -35.49 60.43 -0.38
CA ARG A 98 -34.43 60.15 -1.37
C ARG A 98 -33.05 60.23 -0.76
N GLU A 99 -32.79 61.23 0.07
CA GLU A 99 -31.53 61.39 0.81
C GLU A 99 -31.31 60.20 1.76
N MET A 100 -32.33 59.78 2.50
CA MET A 100 -32.29 58.58 3.37
C MET A 100 -32.13 57.26 2.60
N LYS A 101 -32.61 57.19 1.35
CA LYS A 101 -32.35 56.02 0.48
C LYS A 101 -30.90 56.03 -0.02
N GLY A 102 -30.41 57.18 -0.48
CA GLY A 102 -29.01 57.33 -0.91
C GLY A 102 -28.00 57.14 0.22
N LEU A 103 -28.33 57.58 1.44
CA LEU A 103 -27.54 57.30 2.65
C LEU A 103 -27.52 55.80 2.93
N ARG A 104 -28.67 55.12 2.92
CA ARG A 104 -28.73 53.66 3.11
C ARG A 104 -27.94 52.88 2.08
N GLU A 105 -27.99 53.26 0.81
CA GLU A 105 -27.19 52.61 -0.25
C GLU A 105 -25.68 52.83 -0.04
N LYS A 106 -25.27 54.02 0.42
CA LYS A 106 -23.88 54.31 0.75
C LYS A 106 -23.44 53.56 2.01
N GLU A 107 -24.25 53.53 3.05
CA GLU A 107 -24.02 52.74 4.27
C GLU A 107 -23.89 51.26 3.95
N ALA A 108 -24.76 50.70 3.12
CA ALA A 108 -24.67 49.30 2.68
C ALA A 108 -23.43 49.02 1.80
N LYS A 109 -22.93 50.00 1.05
CA LYS A 109 -21.66 49.88 0.31
C LYS A 109 -20.46 49.96 1.25
N VAL A 110 -20.49 50.87 2.22
CA VAL A 110 -19.45 50.99 3.25
C VAL A 110 -19.38 49.71 4.07
N GLU A 111 -20.51 49.13 4.45
CA GLU A 111 -20.51 47.90 5.25
C GLU A 111 -19.98 46.70 4.46
N ARG A 112 -20.40 46.52 3.20
CA ARG A 112 -19.80 45.51 2.32
C ARG A 112 -18.29 45.68 2.15
N LEU A 113 -17.83 46.92 1.93
CA LEU A 113 -16.39 47.20 1.80
C LEU A 113 -15.65 46.93 3.12
N LYS A 114 -16.26 47.16 4.29
CA LYS A 114 -15.66 46.79 5.57
C LYS A 114 -15.58 45.28 5.75
N GLU A 115 -16.63 44.55 5.38
CA GLU A 115 -16.64 43.08 5.41
C GLU A 115 -15.55 42.50 4.50
N GLU A 116 -15.46 42.97 3.25
CA GLU A 116 -14.41 42.58 2.30
C GLU A 116 -13.02 42.95 2.83
N TYR A 117 -12.85 44.15 3.39
CA TYR A 117 -11.57 44.56 4.00
C TYR A 117 -11.20 43.68 5.20
N ALA A 118 -12.17 43.32 6.04
CA ALA A 118 -11.95 42.42 7.18
C ALA A 118 -11.55 41.01 6.73
N GLU A 119 -12.22 40.47 5.70
CA GLU A 119 -11.88 39.16 5.12
C GLU A 119 -10.47 39.18 4.50
N MET A 120 -10.13 40.22 3.75
CA MET A 120 -8.80 40.37 3.16
C MET A 120 -7.71 40.53 4.23
N THR A 121 -8.02 41.20 5.34
CA THR A 121 -7.10 41.34 6.47
C THR A 121 -6.88 39.99 7.16
N ALA A 122 -7.94 39.23 7.43
CA ALA A 122 -7.84 37.91 8.03
C ALA A 122 -7.04 36.91 7.14
N ARG A 123 -7.26 36.94 5.82
CA ARG A 123 -6.48 36.13 4.87
C ARG A 123 -4.99 36.50 4.89
N LYS A 124 -4.68 37.80 4.91
CA LYS A 124 -3.31 38.30 5.02
C LYS A 124 -2.64 37.84 6.31
N GLU A 125 -3.34 37.93 7.44
CA GLU A 125 -2.84 37.46 8.74
C GLU A 125 -2.55 35.95 8.73
N THR A 126 -3.46 35.16 8.14
CA THR A 126 -3.27 33.71 8.01
C THR A 126 -2.02 33.38 7.19
N LEU A 127 -1.85 34.01 6.03
CA LEU A 127 -0.67 33.85 5.17
C LEU A 127 0.62 34.31 5.87
N LEU A 128 0.58 35.40 6.62
CA LEU A 128 1.73 35.86 7.39
C LEU A 128 2.13 34.86 8.47
N CYS A 129 1.16 34.27 9.17
CA CYS A 129 1.43 33.19 10.12
C CYS A 129 2.04 31.96 9.44
N GLU A 130 1.60 31.59 8.25
CA GLU A 130 2.20 30.48 7.48
C GLU A 130 3.64 30.77 7.05
N VAL A 131 3.90 31.97 6.53
CA VAL A 131 5.26 32.40 6.17
C VAL A 131 6.17 32.43 7.40
N GLN A 132 5.67 32.88 8.56
CA GLN A 132 6.42 32.86 9.82
C GLN A 132 6.70 31.42 10.29
N LYS A 133 5.76 30.49 10.15
CA LYS A 133 6.02 29.07 10.45
C LYS A 133 7.13 28.51 9.58
N HIS A 134 7.16 28.90 8.30
CA HIS A 134 8.18 28.43 7.36
C HIS A 134 9.52 29.18 7.44
N SER A 135 9.61 30.29 8.17
CA SER A 135 10.85 31.08 8.27
C SER A 135 12.00 30.28 8.88
N VAL A 136 11.68 29.37 9.81
CA VAL A 136 12.66 28.48 10.46
C VAL A 136 13.44 27.64 9.43
N TYR A 137 12.77 27.14 8.39
CA TYR A 137 13.42 26.36 7.34
C TYR A 137 14.31 27.22 6.44
N LYS A 138 13.92 28.46 6.19
CA LYS A 138 14.73 29.42 5.44
C LYS A 138 16.01 29.77 6.19
N ASP A 139 15.90 30.03 7.50
CA ASP A 139 17.05 30.34 8.35
C ASP A 139 18.00 29.13 8.44
N PHE A 140 17.44 27.94 8.62
CA PHE A 140 18.20 26.68 8.57
C PHE A 140 18.90 26.49 7.22
N MET A 141 18.22 26.69 6.09
CA MET A 141 18.84 26.56 4.77
C MET A 141 19.93 27.60 4.53
N ALA A 142 19.76 28.83 5.03
CA ALA A 142 20.81 29.84 4.99
C ALA A 142 22.03 29.42 5.82
N GLU A 143 21.83 28.72 6.93
CA GLU A 143 22.90 28.15 7.75
C GLU A 143 23.61 26.98 7.05
N VAL A 144 22.86 26.10 6.41
CA VAL A 144 23.41 25.01 5.57
C VAL A 144 24.18 25.57 4.38
N LEU A 145 23.72 26.65 3.75
CA LEU A 145 24.46 27.33 2.68
C LEU A 145 25.75 27.97 3.17
N LYS A 146 25.81 28.48 4.41
CA LYS A 146 27.07 28.97 5.01
C LYS A 146 28.06 27.84 5.27
N LEU A 147 27.56 26.67 5.67
CA LEU A 147 28.37 25.49 5.93
C LEU A 147 28.85 24.81 4.64
N THR A 148 28.09 24.97 3.55
CA THR A 148 28.40 24.40 2.24
C THR A 148 28.98 25.47 1.31
N ARG A 149 29.49 25.08 0.14
CA ARG A 149 30.09 26.01 -0.85
C ARG A 149 29.12 26.38 -1.98
N PHE A 150 27.82 26.21 -1.77
CA PHE A 150 26.81 26.46 -2.81
C PHE A 150 26.34 27.91 -2.79
N GLU A 151 26.06 28.46 -3.97
CA GLU A 151 25.62 29.84 -4.15
C GLU A 151 24.14 30.04 -3.80
N ASP A 152 23.30 29.02 -4.05
CA ASP A 152 21.85 29.08 -3.85
C ASP A 152 21.28 27.74 -3.32
N VAL A 153 20.12 27.82 -2.67
CA VAL A 153 19.34 26.69 -2.18
C VAL A 153 18.94 25.76 -3.33
N ASP A 154 18.62 26.32 -4.49
CA ASP A 154 18.26 25.54 -5.68
C ASP A 154 19.45 24.74 -6.21
N ALA A 155 20.66 25.33 -6.22
CA ALA A 155 21.89 24.64 -6.61
C ALA A 155 22.25 23.50 -5.65
N LEU A 156 22.08 23.74 -4.34
CA LEU A 156 22.25 22.73 -3.30
C LEU A 156 21.23 21.58 -3.47
N THR A 157 19.96 21.91 -3.75
CA THR A 157 18.89 20.93 -3.94
C THR A 157 19.14 20.08 -5.19
N GLY A 158 19.50 20.69 -6.33
CA GLY A 158 19.85 19.96 -7.54
C GLY A 158 21.06 19.04 -7.38
N TYR A 159 22.05 19.45 -6.57
CA TYR A 159 23.16 18.58 -6.20
C TYR A 159 22.69 17.37 -5.37
N PHE A 160 21.84 17.57 -4.37
CA PHE A 160 21.29 16.47 -3.58
C PHE A 160 20.41 15.53 -4.40
N GLU A 161 19.57 16.06 -5.27
CA GLU A 161 18.76 15.26 -6.21
C GLU A 161 19.66 14.42 -7.12
N SER A 162 20.72 15.03 -7.67
CA SER A 162 21.71 14.30 -8.48
C SER A 162 22.41 13.23 -7.64
N LEU A 163 22.81 13.53 -6.40
CA LEU A 163 23.47 12.59 -5.50
C LEU A 163 22.56 11.41 -5.12
N LEU A 164 21.28 11.69 -4.83
CA LEU A 164 20.27 10.66 -4.59
C LEU A 164 20.08 9.79 -5.82
N HIS A 165 20.01 10.39 -7.01
CA HIS A 165 19.92 9.66 -8.27
C HIS A 165 21.13 8.74 -8.48
N PHE A 166 22.35 9.25 -8.26
CA PHE A 166 23.57 8.45 -8.37
C PHE A 166 23.62 7.33 -7.32
N ARG A 167 23.21 7.60 -6.08
CA ARG A 167 23.12 6.58 -5.02
C ARG A 167 22.17 5.46 -5.44
N ASP A 168 20.99 5.80 -5.96
CA ASP A 168 19.99 4.82 -6.37
C ASP A 168 20.49 4.00 -7.57
N GLN A 169 21.19 4.64 -8.53
CA GLN A 169 21.84 3.93 -9.63
C GLN A 169 22.94 2.97 -9.15
N LEU A 170 23.76 3.40 -8.19
CA LEU A 170 24.81 2.56 -7.61
C LEU A 170 24.20 1.36 -6.88
N TYR A 171 23.15 1.58 -6.11
CA TYR A 171 22.43 0.52 -5.40
C TYR A 171 21.81 -0.50 -6.37
N GLN A 172 21.23 -0.04 -7.48
CA GLN A 172 20.73 -0.94 -8.53
C GLN A 172 21.85 -1.78 -9.15
N LYS A 173 22.99 -1.18 -9.47
CA LYS A 173 24.15 -1.90 -10.01
C LYS A 173 24.71 -2.91 -9.01
N GLU A 174 24.83 -2.52 -7.74
CA GLU A 174 25.28 -3.41 -6.67
C GLU A 174 24.35 -4.61 -6.53
N ASN A 175 23.03 -4.38 -6.49
CA ASN A 175 22.04 -5.46 -6.42
C ASN A 175 22.10 -6.38 -7.64
N GLN A 176 22.28 -5.84 -8.85
CA GLN A 176 22.43 -6.65 -10.07
C GLN A 176 23.67 -7.55 -10.01
N VAL A 177 24.81 -7.01 -9.57
CA VAL A 177 26.04 -7.79 -9.41
C VAL A 177 25.87 -8.84 -8.31
N GLN A 178 25.25 -8.47 -7.19
CA GLN A 178 24.99 -9.40 -6.09
C GLN A 178 24.08 -10.55 -6.53
N GLU A 179 23.02 -10.25 -7.31
CA GLU A 179 22.13 -11.27 -7.84
C GLU A 179 22.87 -12.21 -8.82
N GLN A 180 23.74 -11.68 -9.68
CA GLN A 180 24.59 -12.51 -10.55
C GLN A 180 25.54 -13.41 -9.75
N VAL A 181 26.16 -12.89 -8.69
CA VAL A 181 27.00 -13.68 -7.78
C VAL A 181 26.17 -14.78 -7.12
N ASP A 182 24.96 -14.49 -6.65
CA ASP A 182 24.09 -15.47 -6.01
C ASP A 182 23.56 -16.51 -7.00
N GLN A 183 23.33 -16.14 -8.26
CA GLN A 183 23.02 -17.07 -9.34
C GLN A 183 24.21 -18.00 -9.63
N GLN A 184 25.42 -17.44 -9.77
CA GLN A 184 26.64 -18.23 -9.99
C GLN A 184 26.93 -19.18 -8.84
N ARG A 185 26.76 -18.73 -7.59
CA ARG A 185 26.89 -19.58 -6.38
C ARG A 185 25.90 -20.73 -6.40
N ARG A 186 24.64 -20.48 -6.76
CA ARG A 186 23.61 -21.55 -6.90
C ARG A 186 24.01 -22.56 -7.97
N VAL A 187 24.49 -22.10 -9.13
CA VAL A 187 24.95 -23.00 -10.21
C VAL A 187 26.15 -23.82 -9.74
N LEU A 188 27.12 -23.21 -9.06
CA LEU A 188 28.28 -23.91 -8.53
C LEU A 188 27.89 -24.99 -7.51
N LEU A 189 27.01 -24.68 -6.55
CA LEU A 189 26.52 -25.66 -5.57
C LEU A 189 25.82 -26.85 -6.25
N THR A 190 24.95 -26.57 -7.22
CA THR A 190 24.26 -27.65 -7.96
C THR A 190 25.22 -28.51 -8.78
N LEU A 191 26.28 -27.93 -9.35
CA LEU A 191 27.31 -28.68 -10.07
C LEU A 191 28.16 -29.53 -9.11
N GLU A 192 28.51 -29.00 -7.93
CA GLU A 192 29.21 -29.76 -6.89
C GLU A 192 28.38 -30.94 -6.40
N ASP A 193 27.08 -30.75 -6.15
CA ASP A 193 26.18 -31.83 -5.75
C ASP A 193 26.08 -32.92 -6.83
N GLN A 194 25.94 -32.53 -8.10
CA GLN A 194 25.96 -33.46 -9.22
C GLN A 194 27.29 -34.22 -9.34
N HIS A 195 28.41 -33.52 -9.15
CA HIS A 195 29.73 -34.14 -9.17
C HIS A 195 29.90 -35.14 -8.03
N ASN A 196 29.48 -34.77 -6.82
CA ASN A 196 29.53 -35.64 -5.64
C ASN A 196 28.67 -36.90 -5.83
N LEU A 197 27.47 -36.77 -6.39
CA LEU A 197 26.60 -37.89 -6.72
C LEU A 197 27.24 -38.83 -7.75
N LEU A 198 27.81 -38.28 -8.82
CA LEU A 198 28.51 -39.06 -9.84
C LEU A 198 29.73 -39.76 -9.26
N PHE A 199 30.52 -39.07 -8.43
CA PHE A 199 31.68 -39.62 -7.75
C PHE A 199 31.28 -40.79 -6.85
N LEU A 200 30.23 -40.64 -6.04
CA LEU A 200 29.68 -41.72 -5.21
C LEU A 200 29.21 -42.91 -6.05
N GLN A 201 28.50 -42.66 -7.16
CA GLN A 201 28.06 -43.71 -8.06
C GLN A 201 29.26 -44.48 -8.65
N LYS A 202 30.30 -43.77 -9.10
CA LYS A 202 31.52 -44.38 -9.64
C LYS A 202 32.29 -45.16 -8.59
N ASN A 203 32.39 -44.64 -7.37
CA ASN A 203 33.02 -45.32 -6.26
C ASN A 203 32.28 -46.63 -5.90
N ASN A 204 30.94 -46.59 -5.85
CA ASN A 204 30.14 -47.80 -5.65
C ASN A 204 30.33 -48.83 -6.77
N GLN A 205 30.40 -48.40 -8.03
CA GLN A 205 30.72 -49.29 -9.16
C GLN A 205 32.10 -49.92 -9.02
N LEU A 206 33.10 -49.13 -8.62
CA LEU A 206 34.46 -49.60 -8.40
C LEU A 206 34.50 -50.63 -7.26
N ALA A 207 33.84 -50.36 -6.14
CA ALA A 207 33.74 -51.29 -5.01
C ALA A 207 33.07 -52.61 -5.41
N HIS A 208 32.01 -52.56 -6.22
CA HIS A 208 31.35 -53.76 -6.73
C HIS A 208 32.28 -54.58 -7.64
N LEU A 209 32.94 -53.93 -8.60
CA LEU A 209 33.89 -54.60 -9.49
C LEU A 209 35.08 -55.20 -8.74
N GLN A 210 35.58 -54.50 -7.72
CA GLN A 210 36.65 -54.99 -6.85
C GLN A 210 36.22 -56.26 -6.10
N THR A 211 35.00 -56.27 -5.58
CA THR A 211 34.44 -57.44 -4.88
C THR A 211 34.31 -58.64 -5.82
N GLU A 212 33.81 -58.44 -7.05
CA GLU A 212 33.72 -59.50 -8.05
C GLU A 212 35.09 -60.03 -8.46
N LEU A 213 36.06 -59.13 -8.63
CA LEU A 213 37.43 -59.50 -8.96
C LEU A 213 38.07 -60.32 -7.82
N ASP A 214 37.85 -59.94 -6.57
CA ASP A 214 38.35 -60.70 -5.41
C ASP A 214 37.66 -62.07 -5.28
N ARG A 215 36.35 -62.16 -5.59
CA ARG A 215 35.62 -63.43 -5.66
C ARG A 215 36.22 -64.36 -6.73
N VAL A 216 36.39 -63.88 -7.94
CA VAL A 216 36.95 -64.68 -9.06
C VAL A 216 38.39 -65.10 -8.76
N ARG A 217 39.20 -64.23 -8.14
CA ARG A 217 40.56 -64.58 -7.69
C ARG A 217 40.55 -65.67 -6.63
N ALA A 218 39.64 -65.59 -5.65
CA ALA A 218 39.51 -66.63 -4.62
C ALA A 218 39.12 -67.99 -5.24
N GLU A 219 38.18 -68.01 -6.20
CA GLU A 219 37.81 -69.21 -6.95
C GLU A 219 38.98 -69.77 -7.75
N ALA A 220 39.72 -68.91 -8.46
CA ALA A 220 40.92 -69.32 -9.20
C ALA A 220 41.97 -69.97 -8.29
N LEU A 221 42.20 -69.42 -7.09
CA LEU A 221 43.12 -70.00 -6.10
C LEU A 221 42.64 -71.38 -5.60
N ILE A 222 41.34 -71.57 -5.42
CA ILE A 222 40.78 -72.89 -5.04
C ILE A 222 41.06 -73.91 -6.13
N TRP A 223 40.82 -73.55 -7.39
CA TRP A 223 41.09 -74.44 -8.53
C TRP A 223 42.57 -74.73 -8.72
N ASP A 224 43.43 -73.73 -8.54
CA ASP A 224 44.88 -73.90 -8.64
C ASP A 224 45.42 -74.86 -7.57
N ARG A 225 44.93 -74.74 -6.32
CA ARG A 225 45.25 -75.71 -5.25
C ARG A 225 44.76 -77.11 -5.58
N ARG A 226 43.54 -77.23 -6.11
CA ARG A 226 42.94 -78.53 -6.46
C ARG A 226 43.71 -79.18 -7.61
N TRP A 227 44.10 -78.39 -8.61
CA TRP A 227 44.93 -78.83 -9.72
C TRP A 227 46.31 -79.30 -9.24
N SER A 228 46.97 -78.49 -8.40
CA SER A 228 48.25 -78.85 -7.79
C SER A 228 48.18 -80.17 -7.01
N HIS A 229 47.10 -80.40 -6.26
CA HIS A 229 46.90 -81.66 -5.53
C HIS A 229 46.70 -82.86 -6.46
N ILE A 230 45.94 -82.70 -7.55
CA ILE A 230 45.77 -83.75 -8.57
C ILE A 230 47.12 -84.06 -9.21
N GLN A 231 47.90 -83.04 -9.57
CA GLN A 231 49.21 -83.19 -10.18
C GLN A 231 50.19 -83.92 -9.23
N GLU A 232 50.24 -83.53 -7.96
CA GLU A 232 51.07 -84.19 -6.96
C GLU A 232 50.67 -85.66 -6.78
N THR A 233 49.37 -85.94 -6.71
CA THR A 233 48.86 -87.31 -6.57
C THR A 233 49.16 -88.14 -7.81
N ALA A 234 49.00 -87.57 -9.00
CA ALA A 234 49.34 -88.25 -10.25
C ALA A 234 50.84 -88.54 -10.35
N ALA A 235 51.70 -87.61 -9.93
CA ALA A 235 53.14 -87.82 -9.88
C ALA A 235 53.51 -88.96 -8.92
N LYS A 236 52.92 -88.99 -7.71
CA LYS A 236 53.12 -90.09 -6.75
C LYS A 236 52.68 -91.44 -7.31
N LYS A 237 51.48 -91.53 -7.89
CA LYS A 237 50.97 -92.77 -8.51
C LYS A 237 51.81 -93.22 -9.71
N THR A 238 52.29 -92.28 -10.51
CA THR A 238 53.17 -92.58 -11.66
C THR A 238 54.51 -93.13 -11.18
N LEU A 239 55.07 -92.57 -10.12
CA LEU A 239 56.30 -93.07 -9.49
C LEU A 239 56.08 -94.48 -8.90
N GLU A 240 55.02 -94.69 -8.12
CA GLU A 240 54.67 -95.99 -7.56
C GLU A 240 54.47 -97.04 -8.64
N LEU A 241 53.75 -96.71 -9.73
CA LEU A 241 53.59 -97.60 -10.88
C LEU A 241 54.95 -97.94 -11.49
N GLY A 242 55.83 -96.95 -11.67
CA GLY A 242 57.19 -97.17 -12.16
C GLY A 242 57.99 -98.13 -11.27
N LEU A 243 57.90 -97.98 -9.94
CA LEU A 243 58.55 -98.88 -8.99
C LEU A 243 57.99 -100.31 -9.05
N ILE A 244 56.67 -100.46 -9.14
CA ILE A 244 56.03 -101.79 -9.27
C ILE A 244 56.46 -102.45 -10.57
N LYS A 245 56.48 -101.72 -11.69
CA LYS A 245 56.94 -102.24 -12.98
C LYS A 245 58.40 -102.71 -12.89
N MET A 246 59.29 -101.92 -12.30
CA MET A 246 60.70 -102.29 -12.15
C MET A 246 60.89 -103.49 -11.23
N ALA A 247 60.22 -103.53 -10.08
CA ALA A 247 60.30 -104.66 -9.15
C ALA A 247 59.77 -105.95 -9.78
N THR A 248 58.66 -105.86 -10.52
CA THR A 248 58.08 -106.98 -11.26
C THR A 248 59.03 -107.50 -12.32
N LEU A 249 59.59 -106.59 -13.14
CA LEU A 249 60.55 -106.95 -14.19
C LEU A 249 61.76 -107.67 -13.60
N ASN A 250 62.35 -107.11 -12.54
CA ASN A 250 63.50 -107.71 -11.86
C ASN A 250 63.19 -109.12 -11.32
N LEU A 251 62.01 -109.31 -10.74
CA LEU A 251 61.57 -110.63 -10.26
C LEU A 251 61.33 -111.61 -11.42
N TYR A 252 60.73 -111.14 -12.51
CA TYR A 252 60.47 -111.94 -13.70
C TYR A 252 61.77 -112.47 -14.31
N GLU A 253 62.74 -111.58 -14.53
CA GLU A 253 64.08 -111.94 -15.00
C GLU A 253 64.77 -112.92 -14.04
N SER A 254 64.61 -112.73 -12.71
CA SER A 254 65.17 -113.64 -11.71
C SER A 254 64.57 -115.05 -11.75
N THR A 255 63.32 -115.20 -12.22
CA THR A 255 62.70 -116.52 -12.46
C THR A 255 63.16 -117.19 -13.76
N GLY A 256 64.08 -116.57 -14.51
CA GLY A 256 64.57 -117.05 -15.81
C GLY A 256 63.71 -116.59 -16.99
N GLY A 257 62.83 -115.61 -16.78
CA GLY A 257 62.03 -115.00 -17.83
C GLY A 257 62.88 -114.17 -18.79
N VAL A 258 62.57 -114.23 -20.09
CA VAL A 258 63.25 -113.45 -21.12
C VAL A 258 62.34 -112.28 -21.52
N VAL A 259 62.92 -111.10 -21.63
CA VAL A 259 62.21 -109.87 -21.98
C VAL A 259 62.52 -109.49 -23.43
N GLY A 260 61.50 -109.08 -24.20
CA GLY A 260 61.66 -108.63 -25.58
C GLY A 260 60.97 -109.51 -26.62
N PRO A 261 61.39 -109.51 -27.90
CA PRO A 261 60.64 -110.11 -29.00
C PRO A 261 60.46 -111.64 -28.91
N GLU A 262 61.35 -112.32 -28.21
CA GLU A 262 61.30 -113.77 -27.98
C GLU A 262 60.60 -114.15 -26.66
N GLY A 263 60.19 -113.17 -25.85
CA GLY A 263 59.63 -113.37 -24.51
C GLY A 263 58.47 -112.44 -24.20
N VAL A 264 58.31 -112.03 -22.92
CA VAL A 264 57.24 -111.10 -22.53
C VAL A 264 57.70 -109.65 -22.77
N ASP A 265 56.80 -108.79 -23.23
CA ASP A 265 57.10 -107.38 -23.43
C ASP A 265 57.49 -106.70 -22.11
N ILE A 266 58.44 -105.76 -22.19
CA ILE A 266 58.98 -105.06 -21.02
C ILE A 266 57.91 -104.22 -20.31
N ASN A 267 56.90 -103.72 -21.03
CA ASN A 267 55.82 -102.92 -20.47
C ASN A 267 54.59 -103.74 -20.06
N ASP A 268 54.54 -105.03 -20.41
CA ASP A 268 53.44 -105.94 -20.09
C ASP A 268 53.64 -106.57 -18.70
N THR A 269 53.45 -105.74 -17.68
CA THR A 269 53.62 -106.09 -16.27
C THR A 269 52.64 -107.18 -15.82
N GLU A 270 51.44 -107.23 -16.40
CA GLU A 270 50.42 -108.23 -16.04
C GLU A 270 50.86 -109.64 -16.44
N ARG A 271 51.38 -109.81 -17.66
CA ARG A 271 51.92 -111.10 -18.10
C ARG A 271 53.16 -111.53 -17.32
N GLN A 272 54.05 -110.59 -17.01
CA GLN A 272 55.23 -110.88 -16.16
C GLN A 272 54.79 -111.41 -14.78
N LEU A 273 53.80 -110.76 -14.13
CA LEU A 273 53.27 -111.22 -12.84
C LEU A 273 52.62 -112.61 -12.91
N GLU A 274 51.88 -112.93 -13.98
CA GLU A 274 51.26 -114.26 -14.11
C GLU A 274 52.30 -115.37 -14.30
N GLN A 275 53.41 -115.09 -14.99
CA GLN A 275 54.53 -116.03 -15.11
C GLN A 275 55.26 -116.21 -13.77
N ILE A 276 55.55 -115.11 -13.05
CA ILE A 276 56.12 -115.18 -11.69
C ILE A 276 55.22 -116.01 -10.77
N LYS A 277 53.90 -115.79 -10.82
CA LYS A 277 52.92 -116.51 -10.01
C LYS A 277 52.87 -118.00 -10.35
N SER A 278 52.95 -118.34 -11.63
CA SER A 278 53.01 -119.74 -12.08
C SER A 278 54.28 -120.40 -11.57
N PHE A 279 55.44 -119.75 -11.72
CA PHE A 279 56.70 -120.22 -11.18
C PHE A 279 56.64 -120.47 -9.66
N ILE A 280 56.08 -119.54 -8.87
CA ILE A 280 55.95 -119.71 -7.42
C ILE A 280 55.03 -120.90 -7.08
N LYS A 281 53.94 -121.10 -7.81
CA LYS A 281 53.04 -122.26 -7.61
C LYS A 281 53.77 -123.57 -7.91
N ASP A 282 54.48 -123.62 -9.02
CA ASP A 282 55.24 -124.80 -9.42
C ASP A 282 56.30 -125.15 -8.37
N GLN A 283 57.07 -124.16 -7.89
CA GLN A 283 58.03 -124.36 -6.80
C GLN A 283 57.36 -124.83 -5.50
N LYS A 284 56.20 -124.28 -5.15
CA LYS A 284 55.44 -124.71 -3.97
C LYS A 284 54.95 -126.15 -4.11
N ASP A 285 54.48 -126.53 -5.28
CA ASP A 285 53.97 -127.88 -5.52
C ASP A 285 55.12 -128.90 -5.58
N ILE A 286 56.26 -128.54 -6.16
CA ILE A 286 57.51 -129.30 -6.06
C ILE A 286 57.88 -129.50 -4.59
N MET A 287 57.93 -128.44 -3.78
CA MET A 287 58.25 -128.55 -2.35
C MET A 287 57.27 -129.44 -1.59
N LYS A 288 55.95 -129.34 -1.83
CA LYS A 288 54.97 -130.25 -1.22
C LYS A 288 55.21 -131.70 -1.62
N GLN A 289 55.50 -131.96 -2.89
CA GLN A 289 55.83 -133.31 -3.35
C GLN A 289 57.08 -133.84 -2.63
N TYR A 290 58.13 -133.04 -2.52
CA TYR A 290 59.32 -133.38 -1.74
C TYR A 290 59.00 -133.64 -0.26
N GLN A 291 58.12 -132.84 0.34
CA GLN A 291 57.73 -132.98 1.75
C GLN A 291 56.89 -134.24 1.99
N VAL A 292 56.01 -134.60 1.05
CA VAL A 292 55.29 -135.89 1.05
C VAL A 292 56.26 -137.06 0.89
N ILE A 293 57.28 -136.94 0.04
CA ILE A 293 58.32 -137.96 -0.12
C ILE A 293 59.14 -138.11 1.16
N LEU A 294 59.49 -137.00 1.83
CA LEU A 294 60.17 -136.99 3.12
C LEU A 294 59.31 -137.65 4.22
N GLN A 295 58.02 -137.32 4.28
CA GLN A 295 57.07 -137.93 5.23
C GLN A 295 56.91 -139.44 4.98
N ARG A 296 56.81 -139.87 3.72
CA ARG A 296 56.80 -141.31 3.38
C ARG A 296 58.07 -142.02 3.80
N LYS A 297 59.25 -141.40 3.61
CA LYS A 297 60.51 -141.96 4.09
C LYS A 297 60.57 -142.07 5.61
N THR A 298 60.09 -141.07 6.36
CA THR A 298 60.02 -141.15 7.83
C THR A 298 58.97 -142.16 8.32
N ASP A 299 57.88 -142.36 7.57
CA ASP A 299 56.86 -143.37 7.87
C ASP A 299 57.33 -144.79 7.51
N GLU A 300 58.15 -144.94 6.46
CA GLU A 300 58.85 -146.18 6.10
C GLU A 300 59.93 -146.52 7.13
N GLU A 301 60.76 -145.57 7.57
CA GLU A 301 61.73 -145.74 8.66
C GLU A 301 61.04 -146.10 10.00
N ASN A 302 59.88 -145.51 10.31
CA ASN A 302 59.08 -145.87 11.49
C ASN A 302 58.37 -147.23 11.36
N ARG A 303 58.08 -147.71 10.13
CA ARG A 303 57.53 -149.05 9.88
C ARG A 303 58.62 -150.14 9.85
N GLU A 304 59.85 -149.82 9.46
CA GLU A 304 60.99 -150.74 9.56
C GLU A 304 61.50 -150.90 11.00
N ALA A 305 61.16 -149.97 11.92
CA ALA A 305 61.50 -150.05 13.34
C ALA A 305 60.61 -151.01 14.20
N LYS A 306 59.60 -151.68 13.62
CA LYS A 306 58.81 -152.76 14.28
C LYS A 306 58.22 -153.73 13.23
N PRO A 307 58.24 -155.07 13.36
CA PRO A 307 58.88 -155.98 14.34
C PRO A 307 59.64 -157.18 13.70
N GLN A 308 60.57 -157.81 14.43
CA GLN A 308 60.76 -159.28 14.52
C GLN A 308 61.85 -159.63 15.56
N SER A 309 61.45 -159.79 16.82
CA SER A 309 62.17 -160.65 17.78
C SER A 309 61.17 -161.40 18.67
N GLU A 310 60.34 -162.23 18.04
CA GLU A 310 59.68 -163.37 18.67
C GLU A 310 59.75 -164.53 17.68
N ALA A 311 60.76 -165.38 17.86
CA ALA A 311 60.77 -166.82 17.59
C ALA A 311 62.21 -167.35 17.53
N ASN A 312 62.71 -167.84 18.67
CA ASN A 312 63.40 -169.14 18.72
C ASN A 312 63.54 -169.60 20.17
N ASP A 313 62.88 -170.72 20.48
CA ASP A 313 62.99 -171.49 21.71
C ASP A 313 64.37 -172.16 21.85
N LYS A 314 65.04 -171.91 22.98
CA LYS A 314 65.68 -172.90 23.87
C LYS A 314 66.25 -172.23 25.12
#